data_AF-A0A1Y2BXH0-F1
#
_entry.id   AF-A0A1Y2BXH0-F1
#
_cell.length_a   1.000
_cell.length_b   1.000
_cell.length_c   1.000
_cell.angle_alpha   90.00
_cell.angle_beta   90.00
_cell.angle_gamma   90.00
#
_symmetry.space_group_name_H-M   'P 1'
#
loop_
_entity.id
_entity.type
_entity.pdbx_description
1 polymer ?
#
loop_
_entity_poly.entity_id
_entity_poly.type
_entity_poly.pdbx_seq_one_letter_code
_entity_poly.pdbx_strand_id
1 'polypeptide(L)'
;MSSNWLRIGLYGGIHALQLLTAIIVLGGIADQARYGPSSICILYIQDYHQDAQNPGYYLFNANSSACSGIMGLSAASMLLALIIGSASLYYIVRAEFRAVRLIFGMAVAAIVETLIAFLMAVVATIGINTTCNQFSGAGFACGTIFSGGFFEQETSLTYPKSLGVVNFAVVSSWLCFVAWAAYAALEVLNWRNSV
;
A
#
# COMPACT_ATOMS: atom_id res chain seq x y z
N MET A 1 -7.35 -5.82 36.51
CA MET A 1 -7.21 -4.55 35.77
C MET A 1 -5.99 -4.51 34.83
N SER A 2 -4.84 -5.12 35.14
CA SER A 2 -3.65 -5.11 34.25
C SER A 2 -3.83 -5.81 32.89
N SER A 3 -4.65 -6.86 32.82
CA SER A 3 -4.88 -7.65 31.59
C SER A 3 -5.57 -6.85 30.46
N ASN A 4 -6.49 -5.93 30.79
CA ASN A 4 -7.21 -5.15 29.79
C ASN A 4 -6.30 -4.10 29.14
N TRP A 5 -5.40 -3.48 29.91
CA TRP A 5 -4.44 -2.51 29.37
C TRP A 5 -3.43 -3.13 28.41
N LEU A 6 -2.97 -4.36 28.70
CA LEU A 6 -2.12 -5.12 27.78
C LEU A 6 -2.85 -5.43 26.46
N ARG A 7 -4.13 -5.81 26.54
CA ARG A 7 -4.97 -6.03 25.36
C ARG A 7 -5.20 -4.74 24.57
N ILE A 8 -5.51 -3.63 25.22
CA ILE A 8 -5.65 -2.32 24.57
C ILE A 8 -4.35 -1.97 23.83
N GLY A 9 -3.19 -2.13 24.48
CA GLY A 9 -1.90 -1.87 23.85
C GLY A 9 -1.65 -2.76 22.62
N LEU A 10 -1.95 -4.06 22.71
CA LEU A 10 -1.76 -4.99 21.60
C LEU A 10 -2.67 -4.68 20.41
N TYR A 11 -3.99 -4.63 20.63
CA TYR A 11 -4.96 -4.37 19.54
C TYR A 11 -4.81 -2.95 19.00
N GLY A 12 -4.64 -1.97 19.89
CA GLY A 12 -4.40 -0.58 19.51
C GLY A 12 -3.12 -0.43 18.67
N GLY A 13 -2.04 -1.11 19.05
CA GLY A 13 -0.79 -1.10 18.29
C GLY A 13 -0.93 -1.72 16.90
N ILE A 14 -1.62 -2.86 16.78
CA ILE A 14 -1.86 -3.52 15.49
C ILE A 14 -2.70 -2.63 14.57
N HIS A 15 -3.80 -2.05 15.06
CA HIS A 15 -4.65 -1.19 14.24
C HIS A 15 -4.00 0.15 13.89
N ALA A 16 -3.20 0.72 14.79
CA ALA A 16 -2.38 1.89 14.49
C ALA A 16 -1.35 1.58 13.40
N LEU A 17 -0.71 0.41 13.46
CA LEU A 17 0.23 -0.03 12.42
C LEU A 17 -0.48 -0.19 11.08
N GLN A 18 -1.60 -0.90 11.02
CA GLN A 18 -2.43 -1.06 9.82
C GLN A 18 -2.77 0.30 9.20
N LEU A 19 -3.29 1.22 10.01
CA LEU A 19 -3.67 2.56 9.58
C LEU A 19 -2.48 3.36 9.03
N LEU A 20 -1.37 3.41 9.78
CA LEU A 20 -0.17 4.14 9.36
C LEU A 20 0.40 3.58 8.06
N THR A 21 0.50 2.26 7.96
CA THR A 21 1.00 1.62 6.74
C THR A 21 0.11 1.89 5.54
N ALA A 22 -1.22 1.87 5.71
CA ALA A 22 -2.15 2.17 4.62
C ALA A 22 -2.11 3.65 4.20
N ILE A 23 -1.93 4.59 5.15
CA ILE A 23 -1.73 6.02 4.86
C ILE A 23 -0.44 6.23 4.07
N ILE A 24 0.66 5.59 4.47
CA ILE A 24 1.95 5.72 3.78
C ILE A 24 1.85 5.19 2.35
N VAL A 25 1.19 4.04 2.16
CA VAL A 25 0.95 3.49 0.81
C VAL A 25 0.13 4.45 -0.02
N LEU A 26 -1.02 4.91 0.51
CA LEU A 26 -1.90 5.83 -0.19
C LEU A 26 -1.17 7.12 -0.59
N GLY A 27 -0.56 7.82 0.37
CA GLY A 27 0.14 9.08 0.13
C GLY A 27 1.36 8.92 -0.76
N GLY A 28 2.17 7.89 -0.51
CA GLY A 28 3.37 7.62 -1.30
C GLY A 28 3.04 7.28 -2.76
N ILE A 29 2.01 6.48 -3.02
CA ILE A 29 1.61 6.14 -4.39
C ILE A 29 0.86 7.31 -5.06
N ALA A 30 -0.05 7.99 -4.35
CA ALA A 30 -0.84 9.09 -4.91
C ALA A 30 0.03 10.25 -5.36
N ASP A 31 1.01 10.62 -4.55
CA ASP A 31 1.86 11.78 -4.80
C ASP A 31 3.10 11.42 -5.62
N GLN A 32 3.77 10.32 -5.27
CA GLN A 32 5.09 10.03 -5.84
C GLN A 32 5.06 9.07 -7.01
N ALA A 33 4.01 8.27 -7.17
CA ALA A 33 3.86 7.33 -8.29
C ALA A 33 2.93 7.82 -9.41
N ARG A 34 2.50 9.09 -9.38
CA ARG A 34 1.71 9.73 -10.44
C ARG A 34 2.44 10.93 -11.02
N TYR A 35 2.48 11.04 -12.34
CA TYR A 35 3.20 12.07 -13.09
C TYR A 35 2.26 12.96 -13.92
N GLY A 36 2.54 14.26 -13.93
CA GLY A 36 1.89 15.26 -14.78
C GLY A 36 0.41 15.57 -14.45
N PRO A 37 -0.19 16.55 -15.14
CA PRO A 37 -1.60 16.93 -14.98
C PRO A 37 -2.57 15.78 -15.27
N SER A 38 -2.17 14.88 -16.17
CA SER A 38 -2.91 13.68 -16.55
C SER A 38 -2.80 12.53 -15.53
N SER A 39 -2.04 12.71 -14.44
CA SER A 39 -1.87 11.73 -13.36
C SER A 39 -1.45 10.33 -13.84
N ILE A 40 -0.51 10.28 -14.79
CA ILE A 40 0.01 9.04 -15.38
C ILE A 40 0.69 8.21 -14.29
N CYS A 41 0.29 6.95 -14.14
CA CYS A 41 0.93 6.05 -13.18
C CYS A 41 2.32 5.65 -13.69
N ILE A 42 3.35 5.87 -12.87
CA ILE A 42 4.72 5.47 -13.18
C ILE A 42 5.06 4.08 -12.62
N LEU A 43 4.06 3.37 -12.08
CA LEU A 43 4.15 1.93 -11.87
C LEU A 43 3.74 1.25 -13.18
N TYR A 44 4.49 0.24 -13.60
CA TYR A 44 4.31 -0.46 -14.88
C TYR A 44 4.54 0.40 -16.11
N ILE A 45 5.71 1.04 -16.18
CA ILE A 45 6.21 1.56 -17.45
C ILE A 45 6.73 0.40 -18.30
N GLN A 46 6.46 0.47 -19.60
CA GLN A 46 6.85 -0.50 -20.63
C GLN A 46 7.37 0.23 -21.87
N ASP A 47 8.10 -0.49 -22.72
CA ASP A 47 8.63 0.00 -23.99
C ASP A 47 9.38 1.33 -23.85
N TYR A 48 10.20 1.46 -22.81
CA TYR A 48 10.94 2.70 -22.57
C TYR A 48 12.16 2.79 -23.49
N HIS A 49 12.15 3.73 -24.44
CA HIS A 49 13.23 3.89 -25.42
C HIS A 49 13.34 5.33 -25.93
N GLN A 50 14.48 5.67 -26.54
CA GLN A 50 14.67 6.97 -27.19
C GLN A 50 13.93 6.98 -28.54
N ASP A 51 13.26 8.09 -28.85
CA ASP A 51 12.65 8.31 -30.16
C ASP A 51 13.73 8.33 -31.25
N ALA A 52 13.59 7.44 -32.24
CA ALA A 52 14.50 7.34 -33.37
C ALA A 52 14.47 8.59 -34.26
N GLN A 53 13.36 9.34 -34.27
CA GLN A 53 13.20 10.53 -35.11
C GLN A 53 13.60 11.82 -34.38
N ASN A 54 13.52 11.85 -33.05
CA ASN A 54 13.82 13.03 -32.23
C ASN A 54 14.81 12.67 -31.11
N PRO A 55 16.13 12.74 -31.37
CA PRO A 55 17.16 12.44 -30.38
C PRO A 55 17.02 13.33 -29.15
N GLY A 56 16.66 12.74 -28.01
CA GLY A 56 16.47 13.44 -26.73
C GLY A 56 15.06 13.27 -26.15
N TYR A 57 14.12 12.78 -26.95
CA TYR A 57 12.78 12.40 -26.51
C TYR A 57 12.75 10.91 -26.16
N TYR A 58 12.06 10.58 -25.07
CA TYR A 58 11.88 9.20 -24.62
C TYR A 58 10.39 8.84 -24.68
N LEU A 59 10.10 7.73 -25.34
CA LEU A 59 8.76 7.19 -25.48
C LEU A 59 8.58 6.03 -24.51
N PHE A 60 7.35 5.88 -24.02
CA PHE A 60 6.98 4.79 -23.11
C PHE A 60 5.46 4.54 -23.11
N ASN A 61 5.10 3.33 -22.71
CA ASN A 61 3.73 2.93 -22.41
C ASN A 61 3.54 2.84 -20.89
N ALA A 62 2.43 3.34 -20.37
CA ALA A 62 2.16 3.33 -18.93
C ALA A 62 0.75 2.81 -18.62
N ASN A 63 0.65 1.88 -17.67
CA ASN A 63 -0.65 1.38 -17.20
C ASN A 63 -1.17 2.21 -16.02
N SER A 64 -1.99 3.22 -16.34
CA SER A 64 -2.56 4.16 -15.36
C SER A 64 -3.53 3.53 -14.34
N SER A 65 -4.05 2.32 -14.59
CA SER A 65 -5.01 1.66 -13.70
C SER A 65 -4.36 1.10 -12.43
N ALA A 66 -3.07 0.77 -12.46
CA ALA A 66 -2.37 0.11 -11.36
C ALA A 66 -2.31 0.98 -10.09
N CYS A 67 -1.89 2.25 -10.22
CA CYS A 67 -1.84 3.19 -9.10
C CYS A 67 -3.24 3.38 -8.48
N SER A 68 -4.25 3.59 -9.32
CA SER A 68 -5.65 3.78 -8.90
C SER A 68 -6.18 2.59 -8.11
N GLY A 69 -5.89 1.36 -8.55
CA GLY A 69 -6.21 0.15 -7.81
C GLY A 69 -5.55 0.08 -6.43
N ILE A 70 -4.23 0.33 -6.36
CA ILE A 70 -3.48 0.31 -5.09
C ILE A 70 -4.04 1.35 -4.11
N MET A 71 -4.31 2.57 -4.56
CA MET A 71 -4.86 3.61 -3.68
C MET A 71 -6.28 3.31 -3.22
N GLY A 72 -7.14 2.81 -4.12
CA GLY A 72 -8.50 2.42 -3.76
C GLY A 72 -8.53 1.34 -2.69
N LEU A 73 -7.70 0.31 -2.86
CA LEU A 73 -7.54 -0.76 -1.87
C LEU A 73 -6.91 -0.26 -0.57
N SER A 74 -5.94 0.66 -0.63
CA SER A 74 -5.33 1.26 0.57
C SER A 74 -6.32 2.09 1.36
N ALA A 75 -7.15 2.89 0.69
CA ALA A 75 -8.22 3.68 1.34
C ALA A 75 -9.29 2.76 1.98
N ALA A 76 -9.66 1.66 1.32
CA ALA A 76 -10.55 0.66 1.89
C ALA A 76 -9.93 0.02 3.15
N SER A 77 -8.65 -0.34 3.09
CA SER A 77 -7.90 -0.89 4.23
C SER A 77 -7.87 0.07 5.43
N MET A 78 -7.69 1.38 5.18
CA MET A 78 -7.77 2.41 6.23
C MET A 78 -9.14 2.44 6.91
N LEU A 79 -10.23 2.45 6.13
CA LEU A 79 -11.59 2.47 6.67
C LEU A 79 -11.87 1.21 7.50
N LEU A 80 -11.46 0.05 7.01
CA LEU A 80 -11.59 -1.23 7.72
C LEU A 80 -10.79 -1.26 9.02
N ALA A 81 -9.53 -0.78 9.01
CA ALA A 81 -8.70 -0.68 10.20
C ALA A 81 -9.36 0.22 11.27
N LEU A 82 -9.98 1.33 10.86
CA LEU A 82 -10.71 2.22 11.77
C LEU A 82 -11.98 1.57 12.34
N ILE A 83 -12.80 0.93 11.49
CA ILE A 83 -14.04 0.29 11.91
C ILE A 83 -13.74 -0.88 12.86
N ILE A 84 -12.85 -1.79 12.45
CA ILE A 84 -12.49 -2.97 13.23
C ILE A 84 -11.74 -2.56 14.50
N GLY A 85 -10.82 -1.58 14.41
CA GLY A 85 -10.11 -1.09 15.58
C GLY A 85 -11.03 -0.43 16.60
N SER A 86 -11.98 0.38 16.16
CA SER A 86 -12.98 0.99 17.04
C SER A 86 -13.88 -0.06 17.70
N ALA A 87 -14.33 -1.07 16.93
CA ALA A 87 -15.12 -2.17 17.47
C ALA A 87 -14.33 -2.97 18.51
N SER A 88 -13.10 -3.36 18.20
CA SER A 88 -12.21 -4.10 19.11
C SER A 88 -11.97 -3.33 20.41
N LEU A 89 -11.68 -2.03 20.33
CA LEU A 89 -11.48 -1.18 21.51
C LEU A 89 -12.76 -1.05 22.35
N TYR A 90 -13.92 -0.84 21.72
CA TYR A 90 -15.20 -0.74 22.41
C TYR A 90 -15.45 -1.97 23.31
N TYR A 91 -15.32 -3.17 22.76
CA TYR A 91 -15.57 -4.41 23.50
C TYR A 91 -14.52 -4.67 24.60
N ILE A 92 -13.26 -4.29 24.37
CA ILE A 92 -12.20 -4.44 25.39
C ILE A 92 -12.45 -3.48 26.57
N VAL A 93 -12.82 -2.23 26.31
CA VAL A 93 -13.07 -1.20 27.35
C VAL A 93 -14.31 -1.53 28.16
N ARG A 94 -15.39 -1.98 27.50
CA ARG A 94 -16.65 -2.37 28.16
C ARG A 94 -16.55 -3.69 28.93
N ALA A 95 -15.46 -4.44 28.77
CA ALA A 95 -15.30 -5.80 29.29
C ALA A 95 -16.47 -6.74 28.91
N GLU A 96 -17.11 -6.48 27.77
CA GLU A 96 -18.21 -7.29 27.26
C GLU A 96 -17.65 -8.52 26.51
N PHE A 97 -18.21 -9.69 26.78
CA PHE A 97 -17.90 -10.89 26.00
C PHE A 97 -18.43 -10.70 24.57
N ARG A 98 -17.51 -10.66 23.60
CA ARG A 98 -17.88 -10.68 22.18
C ARG A 98 -18.61 -11.99 21.90
N ALA A 99 -19.80 -11.92 21.31
CA ALA A 99 -20.50 -13.11 20.85
C ALA A 99 -19.60 -13.90 19.89
N VAL A 100 -19.58 -15.24 19.98
CA VAL A 100 -18.73 -16.10 19.12
C VAL A 100 -18.88 -15.77 17.62
N ARG A 101 -20.11 -15.45 17.19
CA ARG A 101 -20.42 -15.04 15.80
C ARG A 101 -19.73 -13.74 15.38
N LEU A 102 -19.56 -12.81 16.32
CA LEU A 102 -18.88 -11.54 16.06
C LEU A 102 -17.36 -11.75 15.93
N ILE A 103 -16.75 -12.57 16.78
CA ILE A 103 -15.33 -12.94 16.70
C ILE A 103 -15.06 -13.65 15.37
N PHE A 104 -15.93 -14.59 14.99
CA PHE A 104 -15.86 -15.25 13.68
C PHE A 104 -15.96 -14.25 12.52
N GLY A 105 -16.90 -13.30 12.57
CA GLY A 105 -17.03 -12.25 11.55
C GLY A 105 -15.77 -11.37 11.43
N MET A 106 -15.17 -10.99 12.56
CA MET A 106 -13.90 -10.24 12.58
C MET A 106 -12.74 -11.05 12.00
N ALA A 107 -12.66 -12.36 12.32
CA ALA A 107 -11.65 -13.26 11.77
C ALA A 107 -11.77 -13.39 10.24
N VAL A 108 -12.98 -13.60 9.72
CA VAL A 108 -13.22 -13.69 8.27
C VAL A 108 -12.85 -12.38 7.57
N ALA A 109 -13.28 -11.24 8.10
CA ALA A 109 -12.94 -9.93 7.53
C ALA A 109 -11.42 -9.70 7.51
N ALA A 110 -10.73 -10.04 8.60
CA ALA A 110 -9.28 -9.91 8.70
C ALA A 110 -8.53 -10.81 7.71
N ILE A 111 -9.00 -12.04 7.47
CA ILE A 111 -8.41 -12.97 6.48
C ILE A 111 -8.56 -12.41 5.07
N VAL A 112 -9.76 -11.94 4.71
CA VAL A 112 -10.00 -11.33 3.39
C VAL A 112 -9.11 -10.10 3.19
N GLU A 113 -9.01 -9.25 4.21
CA GLU A 113 -8.17 -8.05 4.14
C GLU A 113 -6.68 -8.39 4.07
N THR A 114 -6.24 -9.45 4.74
CA THR A 114 -4.87 -9.98 4.61
C THR A 114 -4.56 -10.33 3.15
N LEU A 115 -5.48 -10.99 2.45
CA LEU A 115 -5.31 -11.33 1.04
C LEU A 115 -5.27 -10.08 0.15
N ILE A 116 -6.13 -9.10 0.41
CA ILE A 116 -6.14 -7.82 -0.32
C ILE A 116 -4.82 -7.08 -0.12
N ALA A 117 -4.34 -6.97 1.12
CA ALA A 117 -3.07 -6.33 1.45
C ALA A 117 -1.88 -7.04 0.81
N PHE A 118 -1.91 -8.38 0.76
CA PHE A 118 -0.91 -9.16 0.04
C PHE A 118 -0.89 -8.84 -1.46
N LEU A 119 -2.07 -8.82 -2.11
CA LEU A 119 -2.19 -8.50 -3.53
C LEU A 119 -1.69 -7.08 -3.83
N MET A 120 -2.04 -6.10 -2.99
CA MET A 120 -1.52 -4.74 -3.10
C MET A 120 0.01 -4.71 -3.07
N ALA A 121 0.62 -5.42 -2.11
CA ALA A 121 2.06 -5.44 -1.94
C ALA A 121 2.78 -6.10 -3.13
N VAL A 122 2.22 -7.20 -3.64
CA VAL A 122 2.74 -7.88 -4.83
C VAL A 122 2.64 -6.98 -6.06
N VAL A 123 1.48 -6.35 -6.31
CA VAL A 123 1.28 -5.46 -7.48
C VAL A 123 2.21 -4.25 -7.40
N ALA A 124 2.34 -3.62 -6.24
CA ALA A 124 3.26 -2.49 -6.07
C ALA A 124 4.73 -2.90 -6.31
N THR A 125 5.14 -4.06 -5.79
CA THR A 125 6.49 -4.62 -5.97
C THR A 125 6.78 -4.96 -7.43
N ILE A 126 5.86 -5.63 -8.12
CA ILE A 126 6.02 -5.98 -9.54
C ILE A 126 6.05 -4.71 -10.39
N GLY A 127 5.19 -3.74 -10.12
CA GLY A 127 5.11 -2.49 -10.87
C GLY A 127 6.40 -1.68 -10.81
N ILE A 128 7.01 -1.54 -9.62
CA ILE A 128 8.28 -0.82 -9.47
C ILE A 128 9.44 -1.56 -10.12
N ASN A 129 9.53 -2.88 -9.95
CA ASN A 129 10.58 -3.70 -10.55
C ASN A 129 10.51 -3.67 -12.07
N THR A 130 9.30 -3.79 -12.63
CA THR A 130 9.07 -3.72 -14.09
C THR A 130 9.56 -2.39 -14.64
N THR A 131 9.16 -1.29 -13.99
CA THR A 131 9.54 0.06 -14.40
C THR A 131 11.04 0.29 -14.32
N CYS A 132 11.67 -0.09 -13.21
CA CYS A 132 13.12 0.04 -13.04
C CYS A 132 13.91 -0.83 -14.04
N ASN A 133 13.42 -2.03 -14.37
CA ASN A 133 14.05 -2.89 -15.37
C ASN A 133 14.00 -2.28 -16.77
N GLN A 134 12.90 -1.61 -17.13
CA GLN A 134 12.78 -0.89 -18.41
C GLN A 134 13.80 0.24 -18.51
N PHE A 135 13.96 1.05 -17.45
CA PHE A 135 14.98 2.10 -17.45
C PHE A 135 16.39 1.54 -17.52
N SER A 136 16.68 0.47 -16.77
CA SER A 136 17.97 -0.19 -16.82
C SER A 136 18.26 -0.75 -18.20
N GLY A 137 17.26 -1.31 -18.89
CA GLY A 137 17.38 -1.77 -20.28
C GLY A 137 17.72 -0.64 -21.25
N ALA A 138 17.27 0.58 -20.97
CA ALA A 138 17.63 1.79 -21.71
C ALA A 138 18.92 2.48 -21.21
N GLY A 139 19.64 1.88 -20.26
CA GLY A 139 20.92 2.39 -19.74
C GLY A 139 20.82 3.43 -18.62
N PHE A 140 19.64 3.60 -18.01
CA PHE A 140 19.43 4.57 -16.93
C PHE A 140 19.27 3.91 -15.55
N ALA A 141 19.80 4.57 -14.52
CA ALA A 141 19.51 4.19 -13.14
C ALA A 141 18.09 4.63 -12.75
N CYS A 142 17.33 3.74 -12.12
CA CYS A 142 15.91 4.00 -11.79
C CYS A 142 15.70 5.25 -10.92
N GLY A 143 16.59 5.48 -9.93
CA GLY A 143 16.50 6.66 -9.08
C GLY A 143 16.75 7.98 -9.82
N THR A 144 17.59 7.96 -10.85
CA THR A 144 17.90 9.14 -11.67
C THR A 144 16.70 9.56 -12.50
N ILE A 145 15.93 8.60 -13.04
CA ILE A 145 14.71 8.90 -13.82
C ILE A 145 13.59 9.44 -12.92
N PHE A 146 13.38 8.84 -11.76
CA PHE A 146 12.37 9.34 -10.81
C PHE A 146 12.68 10.77 -10.35
N SER A 147 13.95 11.06 -10.02
CA SER A 147 14.36 12.39 -9.52
C SER A 147 14.51 13.45 -10.61
N GLY A 148 14.96 13.06 -11.81
CA GLY A 148 15.15 13.95 -12.96
C GLY A 148 13.86 14.28 -13.72
N GLY A 149 12.77 13.56 -13.44
CA GLY A 149 11.50 13.68 -14.14
C GLY A 149 11.42 12.77 -15.38
N PHE A 150 10.20 12.33 -15.69
CA PHE A 150 9.91 11.57 -16.91
C PHE A 150 10.03 12.54 -18.09
N PHE A 151 11.13 12.45 -18.82
CA PHE A 151 11.60 13.44 -19.79
C PHE A 151 10.50 14.05 -20.66
N GLU A 152 10.23 15.32 -20.40
CA GLU A 152 9.56 16.23 -21.32
C GLU A 152 10.52 17.43 -21.48
N GLN A 153 11.18 17.55 -22.64
CA GLN A 153 12.01 18.72 -22.97
C GLN A 153 11.15 19.96 -23.29
N GLU A 154 9.83 19.82 -23.42
CA GLU A 154 8.92 20.91 -23.79
C GLU A 154 8.25 21.63 -22.60
N THR A 155 8.28 21.05 -21.39
CA THR A 155 7.72 21.71 -20.20
C THR A 155 8.84 22.17 -19.27
N SER A 156 8.83 23.47 -18.96
CA SER A 156 9.71 24.08 -17.96
C SER A 156 9.47 23.59 -16.52
N LEU A 157 8.55 22.64 -16.33
CA LEU A 157 8.12 22.09 -15.05
C LEU A 157 8.45 20.60 -15.00
N THR A 158 9.68 20.29 -14.60
CA THR A 158 10.00 18.94 -14.12
C THR A 158 9.25 18.70 -12.82
N TYR A 159 8.50 17.59 -12.74
CA TYR A 159 7.87 17.13 -11.50
C TYR A 159 8.79 16.08 -10.85
N PRO A 160 9.78 16.48 -10.03
CA PRO A 160 10.69 15.52 -9.41
C PRO A 160 9.92 14.57 -8.52
N LYS A 161 10.18 13.27 -8.67
CA LYS A 161 9.61 12.20 -7.84
C LYS A 161 10.70 11.51 -7.04
N SER A 162 10.33 10.95 -5.90
CA SER A 162 11.25 10.25 -5.01
C SER A 162 11.02 8.75 -5.08
N LEU A 163 11.96 8.05 -5.73
CA LEU A 163 12.00 6.58 -5.70
C LEU A 163 12.08 6.05 -4.26
N GLY A 164 12.73 6.80 -3.35
CA GLY A 164 12.78 6.44 -1.94
C GLY A 164 11.40 6.41 -1.27
N VAL A 165 10.54 7.37 -1.59
CA VAL A 165 9.17 7.41 -1.05
C VAL A 165 8.31 6.30 -1.67
N VAL A 166 8.44 6.03 -2.97
CA VAL A 166 7.71 4.92 -3.60
C VAL A 166 8.18 3.56 -3.04
N ASN A 167 9.48 3.36 -2.84
CA ASN A 167 10.00 2.17 -2.17
C ASN A 167 9.50 2.04 -0.73
N PHE A 168 9.44 3.16 0.01
CA PHE A 168 8.89 3.16 1.36
C PHE A 168 7.39 2.81 1.38
N ALA A 169 6.63 3.26 0.38
CA ALA A 169 5.24 2.85 0.18
C ALA A 169 5.13 1.35 -0.14
N VAL A 170 5.99 0.80 -1.02
CA VAL A 170 6.02 -0.64 -1.30
C VAL A 170 6.33 -1.45 -0.04
N VAL A 171 7.34 -1.05 0.74
CA VAL A 171 7.66 -1.72 2.02
C VAL A 171 6.50 -1.61 3.00
N SER A 172 5.85 -0.45 3.08
CA SER A 172 4.68 -0.25 3.94
C SER A 172 3.50 -1.13 3.56
N SER A 173 3.31 -1.43 2.26
CA SER A 173 2.26 -2.36 1.84
C SER A 173 2.52 -3.79 2.33
N TRP A 174 3.77 -4.25 2.37
CA TRP A 174 4.15 -5.53 2.98
C TRP A 174 3.94 -5.54 4.50
N LEU A 175 4.27 -4.44 5.18
CA LEU A 175 4.00 -4.31 6.62
C LEU A 175 2.50 -4.31 6.92
N CYS A 176 1.69 -3.67 6.07
CA CYS A 176 0.24 -3.71 6.17
C CYS A 176 -0.29 -5.15 6.08
N PHE A 177 0.20 -5.93 5.10
CA PHE A 177 -0.11 -7.34 4.96
C PHE A 177 0.22 -8.13 6.24
N VAL A 178 1.44 -7.99 6.77
CA VAL A 178 1.86 -8.71 7.99
C VAL A 178 1.00 -8.31 9.18
N ALA A 179 0.64 -7.03 9.32
CA ALA A 179 -0.19 -6.55 10.41
C ALA A 179 -1.63 -7.11 10.34
N TRP A 180 -2.21 -7.19 9.14
CA TRP A 180 -3.51 -7.85 8.93
C TRP A 180 -3.44 -9.35 9.18
N ALA A 181 -2.38 -10.03 8.72
CA ALA A 181 -2.18 -11.46 8.97
C ALA A 181 -2.06 -11.76 10.48
N ALA A 182 -1.33 -10.94 11.21
CA ALA A 182 -1.21 -11.06 12.66
C ALA A 182 -2.56 -10.86 13.36
N TYR A 183 -3.34 -9.87 12.94
CA TYR A 183 -4.69 -9.66 13.47
C TYR A 183 -5.63 -10.83 13.16
N ALA A 184 -5.61 -11.34 11.93
CA ALA A 184 -6.39 -12.50 11.54
C ALA A 184 -6.06 -13.73 12.39
N ALA A 185 -4.77 -14.00 12.62
CA ALA A 185 -4.34 -15.09 13.48
C ALA A 185 -4.85 -14.94 14.93
N LEU A 186 -4.80 -13.72 15.49
CA LEU A 186 -5.32 -13.43 16.83
C LEU A 186 -6.82 -13.68 16.92
N GLU A 187 -7.63 -13.20 15.97
CA GLU A 187 -9.07 -13.40 15.99
C GLU A 187 -9.46 -14.87 15.76
N VAL A 188 -8.72 -15.63 14.94
CA VAL A 188 -8.90 -17.08 14.80
C VAL A 188 -8.61 -17.82 16.10
N LEU A 189 -7.52 -17.45 16.80
CA LEU A 189 -7.19 -18.04 18.10
C LEU A 189 -8.25 -17.70 19.15
N ASN A 190 -8.74 -16.45 19.18
CA ASN A 190 -9.83 -16.05 20.06
C ASN A 190 -11.10 -16.83 19.77
N TRP A 191 -11.47 -17.00 18.50
CA TRP A 191 -12.64 -17.75 18.10
C TRP A 191 -12.54 -19.20 18.57
N ARG A 192 -11.41 -19.86 18.29
CA ARG A 192 -11.15 -21.25 18.72
C ARG A 192 -11.26 -21.42 20.24
N ASN A 193 -10.77 -20.45 21.02
CA ASN A 193 -10.82 -20.51 22.48
C ASN A 193 -12.18 -20.10 23.08
N SER A 194 -13.10 -19.59 22.25
CA SER A 194 -14.46 -19.17 22.65
C SER A 194 -15.53 -20.20 22.29
N VAL A 195 -15.14 -21.29 21.61
CA VAL A 195 -15.95 -22.48 21.31
C VAL A 195 -15.61 -23.55 22.33
#